data_AF-A0A831ZRI5-F1
#
_entry.id   AF-A0A831ZRI5-F1
#
_cell.length_a   1.000
_cell.length_b   1.000
_cell.length_c   1.000
_cell.angle_alpha   90.00
_cell.angle_beta   90.00
_cell.angle_gamma   90.00
#
_symmetry.space_group_name_H-M   'P 1'
#
loop_
_entity.id
_entity.type
_entity.pdbx_description
1 polymer ?
#
loop_
_entity_poly.entity_id
_entity_poly.type
_entity_poly.pdbx_seq_one_letter_code
_entity_poly.pdbx_strand_id
1 'polypeptide(L)'
;MTQIFGYHTPHAIVIATDSLALCPDERGGWEKTTVRKIVHVSPSVVMVSGGSGIGLALAHEFAAAVRSQGLWNVEAIFPKALPFARARAPLMHRRSNFAPRPDAEELERYYVLLAGMSLQTDPPSAHWLLMGSESHGAPVERIAMGHVLAIPRHMGFEVRAGRLAGTEGELEAAEKLMEELLRRRAEETQDAAPPFLFLRIDDKGIQERHLS
;
A
#
# COMPACT_ATOMS: atom_id res chain seq x y z
N MET A 1 1.65 13.17 -4.20
CA MET A 1 1.31 11.76 -4.51
C MET A 1 1.66 10.90 -3.30
N THR A 2 0.80 9.97 -2.88
CA THR A 2 1.01 9.08 -1.71
C THR A 2 2.39 8.42 -1.72
N GLN A 3 3.05 8.40 -0.56
CA GLN A 3 4.31 7.68 -0.33
C GLN A 3 4.03 6.34 0.35
N ILE A 4 4.54 5.24 -0.21
CA ILE A 4 4.56 3.91 0.42
C ILE A 4 5.99 3.38 0.27
N PHE A 5 6.59 3.00 1.39
CA PHE A 5 7.85 2.27 1.42
C PHE A 5 7.60 0.91 2.05
N GLY A 6 8.23 -0.13 1.51
CA GLY A 6 8.10 -1.50 1.98
C GLY A 6 9.43 -2.23 1.94
N TYR A 7 9.63 -3.10 2.91
CA TYR A 7 10.75 -4.02 2.98
C TYR A 7 10.26 -5.33 3.61
N HIS A 8 10.67 -6.48 3.09
CA HIS A 8 10.35 -7.75 3.72
C HIS A 8 11.54 -8.69 3.77
N THR A 9 11.49 -9.57 4.76
CA THR A 9 12.31 -10.76 4.88
C THR A 9 11.42 -11.99 4.60
N PRO A 10 11.94 -13.22 4.67
CA PRO A 10 11.08 -14.40 4.62
C PRO A 10 10.07 -14.50 5.77
N HIS A 11 10.26 -13.77 6.89
CA HIS A 11 9.48 -13.95 8.13
C HIS A 11 8.86 -12.67 8.69
N ALA A 12 9.14 -11.50 8.09
CA ALA A 12 8.60 -10.23 8.54
C ALA A 12 8.45 -9.24 7.39
N ILE A 13 7.52 -8.30 7.55
CA ILE A 13 7.26 -7.21 6.61
C ILE A 13 7.23 -5.91 7.40
N VAL A 14 7.93 -4.88 6.92
CA VAL A 14 7.77 -3.51 7.39
C VAL A 14 7.28 -2.61 6.26
N ILE A 15 6.29 -1.79 6.54
CA ILE A 15 5.66 -0.87 5.59
C ILE A 15 5.54 0.49 6.26
N ALA A 16 5.84 1.57 5.53
CA ALA A 16 5.64 2.93 5.98
C ALA A 16 4.86 3.72 4.92
N THR A 17 3.91 4.57 5.35
CA THR A 17 3.16 5.44 4.45
C THR A 17 2.81 6.77 5.09
N ASP A 18 2.62 7.80 4.26
CA ASP A 18 2.08 9.08 4.69
C ASP A 18 0.55 9.07 4.72
N SER A 19 -0.07 10.07 5.35
CA SER A 19 -1.53 10.17 5.42
C SER A 19 -2.12 11.32 4.60
N LEU A 20 -1.32 12.01 3.78
CA LEU A 20 -1.83 13.12 2.96
C LEU A 20 -2.60 12.62 1.74
N ALA A 21 -3.77 13.18 1.50
CA ALA A 21 -4.45 13.11 0.22
C ALA A 21 -4.78 14.52 -0.27
N LEU A 22 -4.70 14.71 -1.58
CA LEU A 22 -5.14 15.92 -2.27
C LEU A 22 -6.49 15.62 -2.92
N CYS A 23 -7.52 16.35 -2.51
CA CYS A 23 -8.87 16.20 -3.03
C CYS A 23 -9.25 17.44 -3.85
N PRO A 24 -9.90 17.28 -5.01
CA PRO A 24 -10.44 18.42 -5.74
C PRO A 24 -11.48 19.15 -4.89
N ASP A 25 -11.37 20.47 -4.79
CA ASP A 25 -12.40 21.30 -4.17
C ASP A 25 -13.49 21.71 -5.18
N GLU A 26 -14.63 22.23 -4.69
CA GLU A 26 -15.75 22.68 -5.53
C GLU A 26 -15.41 23.86 -6.45
N ARG A 27 -14.30 24.56 -6.18
CA ARG A 27 -13.81 25.73 -6.93
C ARG A 27 -12.74 25.36 -7.95
N GLY A 28 -12.42 24.07 -8.10
CA GLY A 28 -11.41 23.56 -9.03
C GLY A 28 -9.97 23.65 -8.51
N GLY A 29 -9.78 23.96 -7.23
CA GLY A 29 -8.51 23.85 -6.50
C GLY A 29 -8.31 22.49 -5.84
N TRP A 30 -7.33 22.42 -4.94
CA TRP A 30 -6.96 21.20 -4.22
C TRP A 30 -6.97 21.45 -2.71
N GLU A 31 -7.72 20.62 -1.99
CA GLU A 31 -7.75 20.61 -0.53
C GLU A 31 -6.87 19.45 0.00
N LYS A 32 -6.11 19.74 1.06
CA LYS A 32 -5.34 18.74 1.79
C LYS A 32 -6.22 18.08 2.83
N THR A 33 -6.30 16.75 2.80
CA THR A 33 -7.02 15.97 3.80
C THR A 33 -6.17 14.83 4.32
N THR A 34 -6.45 14.40 5.55
CA THR A 34 -5.80 13.26 6.18
C THR A 34 -6.62 12.00 5.89
N VAL A 35 -6.04 11.06 5.15
CA VAL A 35 -6.67 9.78 4.79
C VAL A 35 -5.82 8.64 5.32
N ARG A 36 -6.47 7.72 6.03
CA ARG A 36 -5.87 6.46 6.43
C ARG A 36 -5.82 5.53 5.23
N LYS A 37 -4.61 5.18 4.79
CA LYS A 37 -4.35 4.38 3.57
C LYS A 37 -4.19 2.88 3.86
N ILE A 38 -4.37 2.48 5.12
CA ILE A 38 -4.20 1.11 5.61
C ILE A 38 -5.57 0.53 5.96
N VAL A 39 -5.88 -0.62 5.34
CA VAL A 39 -7.11 -1.38 5.57
C VAL A 39 -6.75 -2.77 6.08
N HIS A 40 -7.22 -3.11 7.28
CA HIS A 40 -7.10 -4.47 7.80
C HIS A 40 -8.10 -5.39 7.09
N VAL A 41 -7.58 -6.45 6.48
CA VAL A 41 -8.36 -7.47 5.79
C VAL A 41 -8.69 -8.61 6.74
N SER A 42 -7.72 -9.05 7.52
CA SER A 42 -7.84 -10.03 8.62
C SER A 42 -6.81 -9.71 9.72
N PRO A 43 -6.75 -10.47 10.84
CA PRO A 43 -5.75 -10.26 11.88
C PRO A 43 -4.29 -10.42 11.44
N SER A 44 -4.03 -11.07 10.30
CA SER A 44 -2.67 -11.27 9.77
C SER A 44 -2.48 -10.73 8.35
N VAL A 45 -3.47 -10.00 7.80
CA VAL A 45 -3.43 -9.47 6.43
C VAL A 45 -3.92 -8.02 6.40
N VAL A 46 -3.13 -7.16 5.74
CA VAL A 46 -3.45 -5.74 5.49
C VAL A 46 -3.38 -5.42 4.00
N MET A 47 -4.08 -4.37 3.61
CA MET A 47 -3.91 -3.68 2.33
C MET A 47 -3.47 -2.25 2.56
N VAL A 48 -2.51 -1.78 1.77
CA VAL A 48 -2.05 -0.39 1.75
C VAL A 48 -2.24 0.18 0.35
N SER A 49 -2.97 1.30 0.25
CA SER A 49 -3.33 1.91 -1.03
C SER A 49 -2.51 3.16 -1.34
N GLY A 50 -2.06 3.31 -2.59
CA GLY A 50 -1.40 4.51 -3.10
C GLY A 50 -1.97 4.95 -4.44
N GLY A 51 -1.71 6.21 -4.81
CA GLY A 51 -2.27 6.81 -6.03
C GLY A 51 -3.71 7.29 -5.83
N SER A 52 -4.56 7.02 -6.82
CA SER A 52 -5.97 7.43 -6.84
C SER A 52 -6.79 6.78 -5.73
N GLY A 53 -7.91 7.41 -5.36
CA GLY A 53 -8.82 6.90 -4.31
C GLY A 53 -9.44 5.52 -4.61
N ILE A 54 -9.31 5.02 -5.84
CA ILE A 54 -9.82 3.71 -6.26
C ILE A 54 -9.13 2.58 -5.50
N GLY A 55 -7.81 2.67 -5.29
CA GLY A 55 -7.07 1.64 -4.56
C GLY A 55 -7.60 1.44 -3.13
N LEU A 56 -7.95 2.55 -2.46
CA LEU A 56 -8.51 2.51 -1.11
C LEU A 56 -9.94 1.93 -1.10
N ALA A 57 -10.78 2.32 -2.06
CA ALA A 57 -12.12 1.77 -2.21
C ALA A 57 -12.08 0.25 -2.47
N LEU A 58 -11.17 -0.21 -3.35
CA LEU A 58 -10.92 -1.63 -3.61
C LEU A 58 -10.52 -2.39 -2.35
N ALA A 59 -9.63 -1.80 -1.55
CA ALA A 59 -9.18 -2.41 -0.30
C ALA A 59 -10.34 -2.60 0.70
N HIS A 60 -11.21 -1.59 0.85
CA HIS A 60 -12.39 -1.69 1.71
C HIS A 60 -13.41 -2.73 1.21
N GLU A 61 -13.73 -2.75 -0.09
CA GLU A 61 -14.65 -3.75 -0.65
C GLU A 61 -14.07 -5.17 -0.52
N PHE A 62 -12.77 -5.35 -0.76
CA PHE A 62 -12.11 -6.65 -0.62
C PHE A 62 -12.13 -7.14 0.83
N ALA A 63 -11.81 -6.26 1.80
CA ALA A 63 -11.87 -6.59 3.21
C ALA A 63 -13.30 -6.98 3.64
N ALA A 64 -14.33 -6.30 3.14
CA ALA A 64 -15.72 -6.67 3.38
C ALA A 64 -16.07 -8.05 2.79
N ALA A 65 -15.63 -8.32 1.56
CA ALA A 65 -15.85 -9.61 0.90
C ALA A 65 -15.16 -10.76 1.65
N VAL A 66 -13.91 -10.56 2.09
CA VAL A 66 -13.15 -11.51 2.91
C VAL A 66 -13.89 -11.83 4.21
N ARG A 67 -14.34 -10.80 4.94
CA ARG A 67 -15.13 -10.99 6.17
C ARG A 67 -16.42 -11.74 5.93
N SER A 68 -17.16 -11.41 4.86
CA SER A 68 -18.42 -12.08 4.53
C SER A 68 -18.25 -13.57 4.18
N GLN A 69 -17.08 -13.94 3.65
CA GLN A 69 -16.72 -15.33 3.32
C GLN A 69 -16.06 -16.07 4.50
N GLY A 70 -15.84 -15.41 5.63
CA GLY A 70 -15.17 -16.00 6.80
C GLY A 70 -13.72 -16.39 6.54
N LEU A 71 -13.02 -15.71 5.62
CA LEU A 71 -11.61 -16.00 5.33
C LEU A 71 -10.72 -15.24 6.32
N TRP A 72 -9.66 -15.91 6.81
CA TRP A 72 -8.82 -15.37 7.87
C TRP A 72 -7.32 -15.48 7.60
N ASN A 73 -6.87 -16.51 6.88
CA ASN A 73 -5.46 -16.75 6.60
C ASN A 73 -5.01 -16.28 5.21
N VAL A 74 -3.70 -16.13 5.05
CA VAL A 74 -3.05 -15.70 3.81
C VAL A 74 -3.40 -16.63 2.65
N GLU A 75 -3.39 -17.94 2.87
CA GLU A 75 -3.61 -18.97 1.84
C GLU A 75 -4.99 -18.86 1.20
N ALA A 76 -6.02 -18.52 1.99
CA ALA A 76 -7.37 -18.33 1.49
C ALA A 76 -7.59 -16.94 0.88
N ILE A 77 -6.89 -15.92 1.37
CA ILE A 77 -7.08 -14.52 0.99
C ILE A 77 -6.30 -14.15 -0.28
N PHE A 78 -5.00 -14.44 -0.33
CA PHE A 78 -4.10 -13.99 -1.41
C PHE A 78 -4.53 -14.43 -2.81
N PRO A 79 -4.94 -15.70 -3.04
CA PRO A 79 -5.35 -16.16 -4.36
C PRO A 79 -6.60 -15.43 -4.91
N LYS A 80 -7.41 -14.83 -4.03
CA LYS A 80 -8.64 -14.11 -4.40
C LYS A 80 -8.41 -12.63 -4.70
N ALA A 81 -7.28 -12.06 -4.27
CA ALA A 81 -7.05 -10.61 -4.32
C ALA A 81 -7.03 -10.06 -5.76
N LEU A 82 -6.20 -10.62 -6.64
CA LEU A 82 -6.09 -10.15 -8.02
C LEU A 82 -7.37 -10.41 -8.85
N PRO A 83 -7.99 -11.62 -8.82
CA PRO A 83 -9.28 -11.82 -9.48
C PRO A 83 -10.36 -10.86 -9.00
N PHE A 84 -10.42 -10.59 -7.69
CA PHE A 84 -11.37 -9.63 -7.13
C PHE A 84 -11.10 -8.21 -7.65
N ALA A 85 -9.85 -7.74 -7.60
CA ALA A 85 -9.48 -6.40 -8.05
C ALA A 85 -9.81 -6.20 -9.54
N ARG A 86 -9.50 -7.19 -10.40
CA ARG A 86 -9.85 -7.18 -11.82
C ARG A 86 -11.37 -7.10 -12.08
N ALA A 87 -12.17 -7.77 -11.27
CA ALA A 87 -13.62 -7.74 -11.40
C ALA A 87 -14.25 -6.43 -10.89
N ARG A 88 -13.68 -5.81 -9.85
CA ARG A 88 -14.28 -4.66 -9.16
C ARG A 88 -13.77 -3.31 -9.65
N ALA A 89 -12.50 -3.19 -10.03
CA ALA A 89 -11.92 -1.92 -10.45
C ALA A 89 -12.67 -1.24 -11.62
N PRO A 90 -13.09 -1.96 -12.69
CA PRO A 90 -13.84 -1.33 -13.77
C PRO A 90 -15.19 -0.76 -13.33
N LEU A 91 -15.82 -1.35 -12.31
CA LEU A 91 -17.09 -0.85 -11.75
C LEU A 91 -16.88 0.42 -10.95
N MET A 92 -15.74 0.54 -10.26
CA MET A 92 -15.38 1.74 -9.50
C MET A 92 -15.11 2.92 -10.44
N HIS A 93 -14.35 2.70 -11.52
CA HIS A 93 -14.13 3.72 -12.55
C HIS A 93 -15.43 4.28 -13.14
N ARG A 94 -16.46 3.43 -13.33
CA ARG A 94 -17.78 3.85 -13.84
C ARG A 94 -18.62 4.63 -12.83
N ARG A 95 -18.39 4.42 -11.52
CA ARG A 95 -19.15 5.08 -10.43
C ARG A 95 -18.51 6.40 -10.01
N SER A 96 -17.20 6.53 -10.16
CA SER A 96 -16.51 7.80 -10.02
C SER A 96 -16.96 8.72 -11.17
N ASN A 97 -17.93 9.60 -10.91
CA ASN A 97 -18.38 10.68 -11.82
C ASN A 97 -17.28 11.72 -12.12
N PHE A 98 -16.02 11.41 -11.86
CA PHE A 98 -14.90 12.23 -12.25
C PHE A 98 -14.69 12.04 -13.74
N ALA A 99 -15.25 12.96 -14.55
CA ALA A 99 -14.83 13.09 -15.94
C ALA A 99 -13.31 13.37 -15.92
N PRO A 100 -12.48 12.53 -16.54
CA PRO A 100 -11.05 12.78 -16.56
C PRO A 100 -10.82 14.13 -17.23
N ARG A 101 -10.19 15.05 -16.53
CA ARG A 101 -9.63 16.23 -17.21
C ARG A 101 -8.44 15.71 -18.05
N PRO A 102 -8.20 16.27 -19.25
CA PRO A 102 -7.11 15.80 -20.13
C PRO A 102 -5.71 15.83 -19.48
N ASP A 103 -5.54 16.59 -18.40
CA ASP A 103 -4.33 16.72 -17.58
C ASP A 103 -4.28 15.75 -16.37
N ALA A 104 -5.26 14.84 -16.24
CA ALA A 104 -5.48 14.00 -15.06
C ALA A 104 -5.07 12.52 -15.24
N GLU A 105 -4.43 12.11 -16.33
CA GLU A 105 -4.06 10.70 -16.56
C GLU A 105 -3.19 10.12 -15.42
N GLU A 106 -2.33 10.93 -14.80
CA GLU A 106 -1.53 10.50 -13.64
C GLU A 106 -2.35 10.36 -12.35
N LEU A 107 -3.49 11.06 -12.24
CA LEU A 107 -4.38 11.03 -11.07
C LEU A 107 -5.19 9.74 -10.98
N GLU A 108 -5.17 8.91 -12.02
CA GLU A 108 -5.96 7.69 -12.08
C GLU A 108 -5.16 6.43 -11.78
N ARG A 109 -3.83 6.52 -11.80
CA ARG A 109 -2.94 5.44 -11.37
C ARG A 109 -3.24 5.10 -9.92
N TYR A 110 -3.37 3.81 -9.62
CA TYR A 110 -3.46 3.35 -8.25
C TYR A 110 -2.71 2.05 -8.05
N TYR A 111 -2.32 1.87 -6.80
CA TYR A 111 -1.55 0.74 -6.32
C TYR A 111 -2.19 0.24 -5.04
N VAL A 112 -2.24 -1.07 -4.89
CA VAL A 112 -2.68 -1.74 -3.66
C VAL A 112 -1.67 -2.82 -3.32
N LEU A 113 -0.95 -2.60 -2.23
CA LEU A 113 -0.07 -3.59 -1.61
C LEU A 113 -0.89 -4.44 -0.65
N LEU A 114 -1.04 -5.72 -0.94
CA LEU A 114 -1.54 -6.72 0.01
C LEU A 114 -0.32 -7.33 0.72
N ALA A 115 -0.32 -7.34 2.05
CA ALA A 115 0.77 -7.90 2.85
C ALA A 115 0.21 -8.70 4.02
N GLY A 116 0.86 -9.80 4.37
CA GLY A 116 0.42 -10.62 5.49
C GLY A 116 1.37 -11.76 5.83
N MET A 117 1.07 -12.43 6.94
CA MET A 117 1.84 -13.55 7.47
C MET A 117 1.05 -14.85 7.40
N SER A 118 1.66 -15.85 6.77
CA SER A 118 1.22 -17.24 6.86
C SER A 118 1.74 -17.83 8.15
N LEU A 119 0.81 -18.24 9.01
CA LEU A 119 1.09 -18.97 10.25
C LEU A 119 1.03 -20.50 10.05
N GLN A 120 0.80 -20.96 8.81
CA GLN A 120 0.71 -22.39 8.48
C GLN A 120 2.06 -23.02 8.18
N THR A 121 3.07 -22.19 7.87
CA THR A 121 4.45 -22.64 7.66
C THR A 121 5.22 -22.60 8.96
N ASP A 122 6.23 -23.47 9.09
CA ASP A 122 7.20 -23.45 10.18
C ASP A 122 8.61 -23.31 9.57
N PRO A 123 9.27 -22.14 9.73
CA PRO A 123 8.78 -20.93 10.40
C PRO A 123 7.65 -20.20 9.63
N PRO A 124 6.86 -19.32 10.29
CA PRO A 124 5.87 -18.47 9.64
C PRO A 124 6.46 -17.68 8.48
N SER A 125 5.71 -17.51 7.39
CA SER A 125 6.23 -16.90 6.16
C SER A 125 5.53 -15.60 5.81
N ALA A 126 6.32 -14.62 5.41
CA ALA A 126 5.86 -13.33 4.92
C ALA A 126 5.41 -13.44 3.45
N HIS A 127 4.25 -12.86 3.16
CA HIS A 127 3.70 -12.79 1.81
C HIS A 127 3.32 -11.35 1.50
N TRP A 128 3.71 -10.88 0.32
CA TRP A 128 3.19 -9.62 -0.20
C TRP A 128 2.95 -9.67 -1.71
N LEU A 129 2.00 -8.86 -2.16
CA LEU A 129 1.55 -8.77 -3.53
C LEU A 129 1.21 -7.31 -3.82
N LEU A 130 1.82 -6.75 -4.86
CA LEU A 130 1.43 -5.45 -5.39
C LEU A 130 0.55 -5.64 -6.61
N MET A 131 -0.57 -4.95 -6.58
CA MET A 131 -1.50 -4.85 -7.70
C MET A 131 -1.70 -3.39 -8.04
N GLY A 132 -1.95 -3.09 -9.31
CA GLY A 132 -2.24 -1.71 -9.71
C GLY A 132 -2.70 -1.60 -11.14
N SER A 133 -3.06 -0.38 -11.50
CA SER A 133 -3.30 0.05 -12.87
C SER A 133 -2.45 1.28 -13.13
N GLU A 134 -1.59 1.23 -14.15
CA GLU A 134 -0.60 2.27 -14.44
C GLU A 134 -1.09 3.34 -15.43
N SER A 135 -2.31 3.19 -15.96
CA SER A 135 -2.93 4.16 -16.86
C SER A 135 -4.46 4.06 -16.82
N HIS A 136 -5.15 5.10 -17.31
CA HIS A 136 -6.61 5.11 -17.41
C HIS A 136 -7.14 3.87 -18.12
N GLY A 137 -8.09 3.17 -17.48
CA GLY A 137 -8.77 2.03 -18.09
C GLY A 137 -7.88 0.80 -18.32
N ALA A 138 -6.59 0.83 -17.96
CA ALA A 138 -5.75 -0.35 -18.02
C ALA A 138 -6.23 -1.41 -17.02
N PRO A 139 -6.14 -2.69 -17.38
CA PRO A 139 -6.51 -3.77 -16.49
C PRO A 139 -5.67 -3.74 -15.21
N VAL A 140 -6.24 -4.23 -14.11
CA VAL A 140 -5.47 -4.44 -12.89
C VAL A 140 -4.49 -5.59 -13.11
N GLU A 141 -3.22 -5.31 -12.88
CA GLU A 141 -2.15 -6.29 -13.02
C GLU A 141 -1.40 -6.50 -11.73
N ARG A 142 -0.73 -7.65 -11.65
CA ARG A 142 0.29 -7.90 -10.64
C ARG A 142 1.56 -7.19 -11.07
N ILE A 143 2.10 -6.37 -10.20
CA ILE A 143 3.37 -5.67 -10.44
C ILE A 143 4.47 -6.48 -9.77
N ALA A 144 5.54 -6.74 -10.52
CA ALA A 144 6.69 -7.49 -10.03
C ALA A 144 7.42 -6.68 -8.95
N MET A 145 7.79 -7.34 -7.85
CA MET A 145 8.53 -6.74 -6.75
C MET A 145 9.63 -7.69 -6.29
N GLY A 146 10.74 -7.11 -5.83
CA GLY A 146 11.74 -7.83 -5.05
C GLY A 146 11.34 -7.86 -3.57
N HIS A 147 12.34 -7.70 -2.70
CA HIS A 147 12.13 -7.59 -1.26
C HIS A 147 12.02 -6.14 -0.74
N VAL A 148 12.03 -5.18 -1.67
CA VAL A 148 11.94 -3.74 -1.41
C VAL A 148 10.89 -3.13 -2.33
N LEU A 149 10.13 -2.16 -1.81
CA LEU A 149 9.11 -1.42 -2.53
C LEU A 149 9.18 0.08 -2.22
N ALA A 150 9.05 0.91 -3.25
CA ALA A 150 8.79 2.34 -3.11
C ALA A 150 7.71 2.78 -4.10
N ILE A 151 6.69 3.51 -3.61
CA ILE A 151 5.63 4.12 -4.41
C ILE A 151 5.52 5.60 -3.99
N PRO A 152 5.76 6.56 -4.89
CA PRO A 152 6.34 6.40 -6.22
C PRO A 152 7.74 5.78 -6.15
N ARG A 153 8.26 5.27 -7.28
CA ARG A 153 9.59 4.65 -7.30
C ARG A 153 10.66 5.60 -6.78
N HIS A 154 11.54 5.07 -5.93
CA HIS A 154 12.59 5.83 -5.28
C HIS A 154 13.90 5.05 -5.32
N MET A 155 14.66 5.22 -6.41
CA MET A 155 15.87 4.42 -6.66
C MET A 155 16.88 4.46 -5.50
N GLY A 156 17.09 5.63 -4.90
CA GLY A 156 18.01 5.76 -3.75
C GLY A 156 17.53 5.02 -2.48
N PHE A 157 16.23 4.73 -2.36
CA PHE A 157 15.71 3.87 -1.31
C PHE A 157 15.88 2.41 -1.71
N GLU A 158 15.43 2.05 -2.91
CA GLU A 158 15.51 0.69 -3.45
C GLU A 158 16.95 0.15 -3.40
N VAL A 159 17.94 0.97 -3.77
CA VAL A 159 19.37 0.59 -3.70
C VAL A 159 19.88 0.47 -2.28
N ARG A 160 19.52 1.38 -1.36
CA ARG A 160 20.01 1.34 0.03
C ARG A 160 19.39 0.18 0.80
N ALA A 161 18.07 0.04 0.72
CA ALA A 161 17.36 -1.07 1.35
C ALA A 161 17.68 -2.40 0.68
N GLY A 162 17.90 -2.44 -0.64
CA GLY A 162 18.27 -3.65 -1.37
C GLY A 162 19.68 -4.17 -1.08
N ARG A 163 20.52 -3.39 -0.37
CA ARG A 163 21.82 -3.83 0.16
C ARG A 163 21.71 -4.50 1.52
N LEU A 164 20.57 -4.38 2.20
CA LEU A 164 20.31 -5.14 3.42
C LEU A 164 20.13 -6.61 3.04
N ALA A 165 20.69 -7.51 3.83
CA ALA A 165 20.74 -8.94 3.55
C ALA A 165 19.37 -9.65 3.58
N GLY A 166 18.28 -8.97 3.91
CA GLY A 166 16.95 -9.57 3.98
C GLY A 166 16.71 -10.28 5.31
N THR A 167 17.41 -9.87 6.37
CA THR A 167 17.38 -10.54 7.68
C THR A 167 16.58 -9.73 8.70
N GLU A 168 16.04 -10.40 9.72
CA GLU A 168 15.26 -9.73 10.78
C GLU A 168 16.07 -8.67 11.54
N GLY A 169 17.39 -8.88 11.69
CA GLY A 169 18.29 -7.93 12.33
C GLY A 169 18.44 -6.60 11.59
N GLU A 170 17.96 -6.51 10.35
CA GLU A 170 18.05 -5.31 9.51
C GLU A 170 16.70 -4.58 9.36
N LEU A 171 15.62 -5.12 9.93
CA LEU A 171 14.29 -4.49 9.88
C LEU A 171 14.31 -3.08 10.48
N GLU A 172 14.99 -2.88 11.61
CA GLU A 172 15.12 -1.56 12.23
C GLU A 172 15.88 -0.57 11.35
N ALA A 173 16.88 -1.06 10.60
CA ALA A 173 17.61 -0.21 9.65
C ALA A 173 16.71 0.19 8.47
N ALA A 174 15.90 -0.74 7.95
CA ALA A 174 14.91 -0.45 6.92
C ALA A 174 13.87 0.56 7.42
N GLU A 175 13.31 0.39 8.61
CA GLU A 175 12.35 1.32 9.22
C GLU A 175 12.93 2.73 9.38
N LYS A 176 14.18 2.86 9.86
CA LYS A 176 14.87 4.15 9.98
C LYS A 176 15.03 4.83 8.61
N LEU A 177 15.44 4.07 7.58
CA LEU A 177 15.55 4.59 6.22
C LEU A 177 14.20 5.10 5.69
N MET A 178 13.11 4.39 5.98
CA MET A 178 11.75 4.79 5.59
C MET A 178 11.31 6.07 6.33
N GLU A 179 11.57 6.17 7.63
CA GLU A 179 11.25 7.35 8.44
C GLU A 179 11.99 8.59 7.95
N GLU A 180 13.31 8.49 7.76
CA GLU A 180 14.13 9.58 7.24
C GLU A 180 13.59 10.09 5.89
N LEU A 181 13.20 9.18 5.00
CA LEU A 181 12.67 9.53 3.69
C LEU A 181 11.29 10.18 3.77
N LEU A 182 10.38 9.68 4.61
CA LEU A 182 9.05 10.28 4.78
C LEU A 182 9.15 11.69 5.36
N ARG A 183 9.99 11.89 6.39
CA ARG A 183 10.24 13.21 6.98
C ARG A 183 10.82 14.17 5.96
N ARG A 184 11.88 13.74 5.28
CA ARG A 184 12.50 14.53 4.21
C ARG A 184 11.50 14.89 3.10
N ARG A 185 10.64 13.94 2.69
CA ARG A 185 9.62 14.21 1.67
C ARG A 185 8.59 15.22 2.16
N ALA A 186 8.17 15.17 3.42
CA ALA A 186 7.25 16.16 3.97
C ALA A 186 7.86 17.57 4.07
N GLU A 187 9.18 17.67 4.26
CA GLU A 187 9.92 18.94 4.27
C GLU A 187 10.16 19.49 2.86
N GLU A 188 10.58 18.64 1.92
CA GLU A 188 10.98 19.04 0.56
C GLU A 188 9.81 19.13 -0.42
N THR A 189 8.76 18.35 -0.22
CA THR A 189 7.64 18.21 -1.16
C THR A 189 6.31 18.41 -0.45
N GLN A 190 5.38 19.17 -1.03
CA GLN A 190 4.04 19.37 -0.45
C GLN A 190 3.12 18.14 -0.56
N ASP A 191 3.71 16.98 -0.88
CA ASP A 191 3.07 15.78 -1.39
C ASP A 191 3.03 14.62 -0.38
N ALA A 192 3.68 14.79 0.76
CA ALA A 192 3.62 13.90 1.92
C ALA A 192 3.42 14.72 3.18
N ALA A 193 2.67 14.20 4.15
CA ALA A 193 2.51 14.85 5.45
C ALA A 193 2.20 13.81 6.54
N PRO A 194 2.52 14.13 7.81
CA PRO A 194 2.10 13.33 8.94
C PRO A 194 0.56 13.29 9.08
N PRO A 195 -0.01 12.31 9.81
CA PRO A 195 0.72 11.24 10.51
C PRO A 195 1.36 10.25 9.55
N PHE A 196 2.61 9.86 9.84
CA PHE A 196 3.24 8.73 9.17
C PHE A 196 2.85 7.45 9.90
N LEU A 197 2.43 6.45 9.13
CA LEU A 197 1.99 5.16 9.64
C LEU A 197 3.03 4.11 9.31
N PHE A 198 3.48 3.40 10.33
CA PHE A 198 4.42 2.29 10.23
C PHE A 198 3.71 1.01 10.63
N LEU A 199 3.83 -0.02 9.80
CA LEU A 199 3.36 -1.36 10.07
C LEU A 199 4.55 -2.28 10.16
N ARG A 200 4.54 -3.12 11.19
CA ARG A 200 5.35 -4.34 11.27
C ARG A 200 4.40 -5.52 11.27
N ILE A 201 4.69 -6.51 10.43
CA ILE A 201 3.90 -7.74 10.31
C ILE A 201 4.86 -8.90 10.47
N ASP A 202 4.66 -9.69 11.52
CA ASP A 202 5.47 -10.85 11.87
C ASP A 202 4.61 -11.95 12.53
N ASP A 203 5.25 -12.95 13.13
CA ASP A 203 4.58 -14.06 13.84
C ASP A 203 3.74 -13.60 15.04
N LYS A 204 3.97 -12.38 15.55
CA LYS A 204 3.18 -11.75 16.63
C LYS A 204 1.99 -10.97 16.09
N GLY A 205 1.77 -10.95 14.78
CA GLY A 205 0.65 -10.27 14.12
C GLY A 205 1.05 -8.93 13.51
N ILE A 206 0.08 -8.01 13.43
CA ILE A 206 0.27 -6.68 12.85
C ILE A 206 0.44 -5.67 13.99
N GLN A 207 1.58 -4.98 14.04
CA GLN A 207 1.81 -3.85 14.94
C GLN A 207 1.84 -2.54 14.15
N GLU A 208 1.14 -1.53 14.66
CA GLU A 208 1.05 -0.22 14.02
C GLU A 208 1.64 0.86 14.93
N ARG A 209 2.52 1.70 14.37
CA ARG A 209 3.15 2.84 15.04
C ARG A 209 2.87 4.12 14.25
N HIS A 210 2.52 5.18 14.97
CA HIS A 210 2.20 6.48 14.40
C HIS A 210 3.33 7.45 14.74
N LEU A 211 3.78 8.22 13.76
CA LEU A 211 4.72 9.31 13.95
C LEU A 211 4.09 10.63 13.52
N SER A 212 4.16 11.60 14.42
CA SER A 212 3.70 12.98 14.22
C SER A 212 4.81 13.84 13.59
#